data_AF-A0A846NB43-F1
#
_entry.id   AF-A0A846NB43-F1
#
_cell.length_a   1.000
_cell.length_b   1.000
_cell.length_c   1.000
_cell.angle_alpha   90.00
_cell.angle_beta   90.00
_cell.angle_gamma   90.00
#
_symmetry.space_group_name_H-M   'P 1'
#
loop_
_entity.id
_entity.type
_entity.pdbx_description
1 polymer ?
#
loop_
_entity_poly.entity_id
_entity_poly.type
_entity_poly.pdbx_seq_one_letter_code
_entity_poly.pdbx_strand_id
1 'polypeptide(L)' 'MTDLELSIAPMHRICKKAGAERVSESAAKELAKTLEDVGINISKEAIDYAMHAG' A
#
# COMPACT_ATOMS: atom_id res chain seq x y z
N MET A 1 -9.17 1.06 -15.18
CA MET A 1 -9.01 1.57 -13.81
C MET A 1 -8.85 0.34 -12.96
N THR A 2 -7.63 0.06 -12.52
CA THR A 2 -7.31 -1.11 -11.69
C THR A 2 -8.13 -1.02 -10.41
N ASP A 3 -8.82 -2.11 -10.08
CA ASP A 3 -9.46 -2.23 -8.78
C ASP A 3 -8.39 -2.10 -7.69
N LEU A 4 -8.75 -1.45 -6.59
CA LEU A 4 -7.85 -1.30 -5.45
C LEU A 4 -7.65 -2.68 -4.80
N GLU A 5 -6.45 -3.25 -4.88
CA GLU A 5 -6.18 -4.58 -4.31
C GLU A 5 -6.07 -4.52 -2.78
N LEU A 6 -5.60 -3.39 -2.25
CA LEU A 6 -5.50 -3.16 -0.81
C LEU A 6 -6.83 -2.66 -0.23
N SER A 7 -7.38 -3.44 0.70
CA SER A 7 -8.62 -3.12 1.40
C SER A 7 -8.52 -1.81 2.23
N ILE A 8 -9.63 -1.06 2.27
CA ILE A 8 -9.73 0.25 2.94
C ILE A 8 -9.71 0.18 4.48
N ALA A 9 -10.31 -0.85 5.07
CA ALA A 9 -10.37 -0.97 6.54
C ALA A 9 -8.98 -1.07 7.20
N PRO A 10 -8.02 -1.87 6.67
CA PRO A 10 -6.62 -1.80 7.09
C PRO A 10 -6.00 -0.41 7.02
N MET A 11 -6.26 0.35 5.95
CA MET A 11 -5.70 1.71 5.78
C MET A 11 -6.19 2.66 6.87
N HIS A 12 -7.47 2.62 7.22
CA HIS A 12 -7.99 3.35 8.37
C HIS A 12 -7.26 3.00 9.68
N ARG A 13 -6.97 1.70 9.91
CA ARG A 13 -6.24 1.27 11.10
C ARG A 13 -4.79 1.76 11.11
N ILE A 14 -4.11 1.76 9.96
CA ILE A 14 -2.75 2.28 9.83
C ILE A 14 -2.73 3.78 10.16
N CYS A 15 -3.62 4.57 9.54
CA CYS A 15 -3.72 6.01 9.82
C CYS A 15 -4.00 6.29 11.31
N LYS A 16 -4.92 5.54 11.94
CA LYS A 16 -5.20 5.69 13.38
C LYS A 16 -4.00 5.33 14.25
N LYS A 17 -3.29 4.24 13.93
CA LYS A 17 -2.04 3.86 14.62
C LYS A 17 -0.94 4.91 14.46
N ALA A 18 -0.93 5.64 13.35
CA ALA A 18 -0.03 6.77 13.12
C ALA A 18 -0.44 8.05 13.88
N GLY A 19 -1.53 8.02 14.66
CA GLY A 19 -1.97 9.14 15.48
C GLY A 19 -3.14 9.96 14.89
N ALA A 20 -3.71 9.56 13.76
CA ALA A 20 -4.88 10.25 13.22
C ALA A 20 -6.13 9.97 14.09
N GLU A 21 -6.71 11.02 14.66
CA GLU A 21 -7.97 10.93 15.42
C GLU A 21 -9.16 10.56 14.52
N ARG A 22 -9.20 11.17 13.32
CA ARG A 22 -10.21 10.91 12.28
C ARG A 22 -9.53 10.72 10.93
N VAL A 23 -10.12 9.86 10.10
CA VAL A 23 -9.59 9.50 8.78
C VAL A 23 -10.77 9.44 7.82
N SER A 24 -10.74 10.21 6.74
CA SER A 24 -11.76 10.13 5.69
C SER A 24 -11.58 8.86 4.86
N GLU A 25 -12.65 8.40 4.22
CA GLU A 25 -12.57 7.27 3.28
C GLU A 25 -11.63 7.58 2.11
N SER A 26 -11.61 8.83 1.62
CA SER A 26 -10.70 9.28 0.56
C SER A 26 -9.22 9.19 0.99
N ALA A 27 -8.90 9.56 2.23
CA ALA A 27 -7.53 9.44 2.75
C ALA A 27 -7.10 7.97 2.88
N ALA A 28 -8.02 7.10 3.31
CA ALA A 28 -7.75 5.66 3.37
C ALA A 28 -7.57 5.04 1.99
N LYS A 29 -8.34 5.47 0.98
CA LYS A 29 -8.18 5.07 -0.43
C LYS A 29 -6.83 5.50 -1.00
N GLU A 30 -6.43 6.75 -0.75
CA GLU A 30 -5.16 7.28 -1.25
C GLU A 30 -3.97 6.54 -0.63
N LEU A 31 -4.05 6.21 0.66
CA LEU A 31 -3.03 5.39 1.31
C LEU A 31 -2.93 3.99 0.69
N ALA A 32 -4.06 3.33 0.42
CA ALA A 32 -4.06 2.02 -0.25
C ALA A 32 -3.37 2.10 -1.62
N LYS A 33 -3.74 3.08 -2.44
CA LYS A 33 -3.11 3.30 -3.74
C LYS A 33 -1.60 3.52 -3.64
N THR A 34 -1.18 4.38 -2.72
CA THR A 34 0.25 4.68 -2.49
C THR A 34 1.02 3.44 -2.06
N LEU A 35 0.47 2.65 -1.13
CA LEU A 35 1.13 1.42 -0.66
C LEU A 35 1.17 0.33 -1.73
N GLU A 36 0.19 0.27 -2.60
CA GLU A 36 0.18 -0.64 -3.74
C GLU A 36 1.30 -0.30 -4.73
N ASP A 37 1.44 0.98 -5.11
CA ASP A 37 2.51 1.45 -5.98
C ASP A 37 3.90 1.14 -5.38
N VAL A 38 4.09 1.41 -4.09
CA VAL A 38 5.33 1.09 -3.37
C VAL A 38 5.57 -0.41 -3.33
N GLY A 39 4.54 -1.21 -3.03
CA GLY A 39 4.63 -2.67 -2.98
C GLY A 39 5.02 -3.29 -4.32
N ILE A 40 4.48 -2.77 -5.43
CA ILE A 40 4.82 -3.21 -6.78
C ILE A 40 6.29 -2.90 -7.08
N ASN A 41 6.78 -1.70 -6.74
CA ASN A 41 8.17 -1.33 -6.98
C ASN A 41 9.15 -2.23 -6.20
N ILE A 42 8.89 -2.44 -4.91
CA ILE A 42 9.68 -3.37 -4.07
C ILE A 42 9.66 -4.79 -4.66
N SER A 43 8.50 -5.23 -5.15
CA SER A 43 8.36 -6.58 -5.71
C SER A 43 9.17 -6.76 -6.99
N LYS A 44 9.25 -5.74 -7.86
CA LYS A 44 10.09 -5.76 -9.06
C LYS A 44 11.57 -5.91 -8.71
N GLU A 45 12.06 -5.10 -7.78
CA GLU A 45 13.45 -5.18 -7.31
C GLU A 45 13.76 -6.54 -6.67
N ALA A 46 12.84 -7.09 -5.87
CA ALA A 46 13.00 -8.40 -5.27
C ALA A 46 13.11 -9.53 -6.31
N ILE A 47 12.31 -9.45 -7.39
CA ILE A 47 12.39 -10.38 -8.52
C ILE A 47 13.74 -10.25 -9.23
N ASP A 48 14.19 -9.03 -9.51
CA ASP A 48 15.49 -8.78 -10.15
C ASP A 48 16.64 -9.38 -9.32
N TYR A 49 16.65 -9.14 -8.01
CA TYR A 49 17.65 -9.74 -7.12
C TYR A 49 17.59 -11.27 -7.11
N ALA A 50 16.39 -11.86 -7.11
CA ALA A 50 16.23 -13.30 -7.13
C ALA A 50 16.74 -13.92 -8.45
N MET A 51 16.52 -13.26 -9.60
CA MET A 51 17.00 -13.72 -10.90
C MET A 51 18.53 -13.69 -11.03
N HIS A 52 19.19 -12.71 -10.41
CA HIS A 52 20.65 -12.58 -10.44
C HIS A 52 21.39 -13.46 -9.42
N ALA A 53 20.66 -14.04 -8.45
CA ALA A 53 21.22 -14.92 -7.43
C ALA A 53 21.15 -16.42 -7.79
N GLY A 54 20.67 -16.77 -8.99
CA GLY A 54 20.55 -18.13 -9.52
C GLY A 54 21.77 -18.62 -10.29
#